data_AF-D3D4D2-F1
#
_entry.id   AF-D3D4D2-F1
#
_cell.length_a   1.000
_cell.length_b   1.000
_cell.length_c   1.000
_cell.angle_alpha   90.00
_cell.angle_beta   90.00
_cell.angle_gamma   90.00
#
_symmetry.space_group_name_H-M   'P 1'
#
loop_
_entity.id
_entity.type
_entity.pdbx_description
1 polymer ?
#
loop_
_entity_poly.entity_id
_entity_poly.type
_entity_poly.pdbx_seq_one_letter_code
_entity_poly.pdbx_strand_id
1 'polypeptide(L)'
;MNYAPRMDLGGDHGSAFAADAGRQGVDLRLWGKFGSLPRPYPVVCHLVDTGAAVEVLWRGMVPESARLTVARELGTSVEDAGRLVAFWAALHDIGKITPGFQMQVEEAFAELRGYTTAGASARFRHDEASQRFLHRMLVELGYGPGLAGDASAARVAQMLGGHHGCFHGIQARHADPRVPCPELGGEEWEHARRGVLQEIQAVFDPPAAPRAVTVAGAAVVCGLVVLADWLVSQEDFLLDRLREVPPGVTELDLGAHRASSAGQVAALAREAGLGRLSLSEGSFAAEFPDFPPNALQSSVAESLPGLVTGPGLLLVMAPMGMGKTETALHAARLMGDAAGTSGMFVTLPTMATSDQMYGRVRAYAERRRDPAVDVAVTLLHSMAWLNAAYQDTAGGLDADRGPVLTGGGQAGEAPRAGTVTGRGPRRRRGCGAASGACWRRWRWARWIRRC
;
A
#
# COMPACT_ATOMS: atom_id res chain seq x y z
N MET A 1 23.41 28.80 67.06
CA MET A 1 23.16 29.56 65.81
C MET A 1 21.75 29.25 65.33
N ASN A 2 21.08 30.27 64.83
CA ASN A 2 19.63 30.47 64.76
C ASN A 2 18.76 29.43 64.02
N TYR A 3 17.47 29.55 64.37
CA TYR A 3 16.26 28.78 64.08
C TYR A 3 15.63 29.08 62.69
N ALA A 4 15.00 28.04 62.11
CA ALA A 4 13.77 28.01 61.28
C ALA A 4 13.76 28.55 59.82
N PRO A 5 12.77 28.15 58.96
CA PRO A 5 12.23 26.79 58.75
C PRO A 5 11.99 26.43 57.25
N ARG A 6 11.57 25.17 57.03
CA ARG A 6 10.87 24.64 55.84
C ARG A 6 9.79 25.61 55.33
N MET A 7 9.76 25.86 54.02
CA MET A 7 8.52 26.16 53.30
C MET A 7 8.22 25.01 52.35
N ASP A 8 7.19 24.27 52.73
CA ASP A 8 6.35 23.48 51.86
C ASP A 8 5.45 24.45 51.10
N LEU A 9 5.58 24.49 49.77
CA LEU A 9 4.61 25.11 48.89
C LEU A 9 4.18 24.05 47.91
N GLY A 10 3.17 23.29 48.33
CA GLY A 10 2.26 22.60 47.43
C GLY A 10 1.79 23.57 46.35
N GLY A 11 2.21 23.29 45.14
CA GLY A 11 1.67 23.84 43.92
C GLY A 11 1.23 22.67 43.07
N ASP A 12 0.00 22.24 43.30
CA ASP A 12 -0.79 21.41 42.41
C ASP A 12 -0.93 22.17 41.07
N HIS A 13 0.09 22.07 40.22
CA HIS A 13 0.00 22.54 38.84
C HIS A 13 -0.61 21.41 38.04
N GLY A 14 -1.94 21.41 38.09
CA GLY A 14 -2.82 20.57 37.32
C GLY A 14 -2.29 20.34 35.91
N SER A 15 -2.00 19.07 35.64
CA SER A 15 -1.96 18.46 34.31
C SER A 15 -3.38 18.49 33.71
N ALA A 16 -3.86 19.69 33.43
CA ALA A 16 -5.14 19.98 32.82
C ALA A 16 -4.95 21.16 31.86
N PHE A 17 -4.04 20.99 30.89
CA PHE A 17 -4.01 21.84 29.71
C PHE A 17 -4.45 21.01 28.51
N ALA A 18 -5.63 21.40 28.01
CA ALA A 18 -6.21 21.06 26.70
C ALA A 18 -6.79 19.64 26.52
N ALA A 19 -7.60 19.18 27.47
CA ALA A 19 -8.81 18.45 27.09
C ALA A 19 -9.93 19.49 26.98
N ASP A 20 -10.60 19.55 25.82
CA ASP A 20 -11.71 20.48 25.50
C ASP A 20 -11.35 21.82 24.81
N ALA A 21 -10.30 21.84 23.98
CA ALA A 21 -10.33 22.72 22.80
C ALA A 21 -11.24 22.03 21.77
N GLY A 22 -12.49 22.49 21.69
CA GLY A 22 -13.61 21.78 21.03
C GLY A 22 -13.21 21.05 19.74
N ARG A 23 -13.51 19.74 19.69
CA ARG A 23 -13.52 18.95 18.46
C ARG A 23 -14.43 19.65 17.45
N GLN A 24 -13.87 20.48 16.58
CA GLN A 24 -14.61 21.06 15.48
C GLN A 24 -14.71 19.98 14.39
N GLY A 25 -15.92 19.79 13.87
CA GLY A 25 -16.25 18.64 13.03
C GLY A 25 -15.45 18.60 11.73
N VAL A 26 -15.09 17.39 11.31
CA VAL A 26 -14.56 17.12 9.97
C VAL A 26 -15.61 17.46 8.91
N ASP A 27 -15.22 18.22 7.89
CA ASP A 27 -16.10 18.56 6.77
C ASP A 27 -16.08 17.48 5.69
N LEU A 28 -17.16 16.68 5.60
CA LEU A 28 -17.30 15.61 4.60
C LEU A 28 -17.36 16.12 3.15
N ARG A 29 -17.55 17.43 2.92
CA ARG A 29 -17.54 18.01 1.56
C ARG A 29 -16.12 18.12 0.98
N LEU A 30 -15.09 18.10 1.83
CA LEU A 30 -13.70 18.05 1.36
C LEU A 30 -13.47 16.71 0.67
N TRP A 31 -13.21 16.74 -0.63
CA TRP A 31 -13.19 15.53 -1.46
C TRP A 31 -11.78 14.97 -1.61
N GLY A 32 -11.69 13.63 -1.69
CA GLY A 32 -10.47 12.89 -1.98
C GLY A 32 -10.48 12.24 -3.37
N LYS A 33 -11.68 11.90 -3.89
CA LYS A 33 -11.89 11.34 -5.24
C LYS A 33 -13.13 12.00 -5.89
N PHE A 34 -13.11 12.20 -7.21
CA PHE A 34 -14.21 12.81 -7.98
C PHE A 34 -14.42 12.05 -9.29
N GLY A 35 -13.63 12.31 -10.34
CA GLY A 35 -13.52 11.46 -11.54
C GLY A 35 -14.86 11.01 -12.15
N SER A 36 -14.99 9.70 -12.41
CA SER A 36 -16.20 9.07 -12.96
C SER A 36 -17.28 8.75 -11.91
N LEU A 37 -17.10 9.21 -10.67
CA LEU A 37 -18.07 8.99 -9.61
C LEU A 37 -19.29 9.91 -9.79
N PRO A 38 -20.49 9.47 -9.38
CA PRO A 38 -21.70 10.30 -9.46
C PRO A 38 -21.66 11.53 -8.54
N ARG A 39 -20.80 11.53 -7.51
CA ARG A 39 -20.58 12.63 -6.58
C ARG A 39 -19.18 12.52 -5.94
N PRO A 40 -18.60 13.62 -5.41
CA PRO A 40 -17.32 13.58 -4.73
C PRO A 40 -17.33 12.58 -3.55
N TYR A 41 -16.24 11.83 -3.41
CA TYR A 41 -16.00 10.95 -2.27
C TYR A 41 -15.16 11.68 -1.21
N PRO A 42 -15.60 11.74 0.06
CA PRO A 42 -14.91 12.52 1.09
C PRO A 42 -13.47 12.07 1.33
N VAL A 43 -12.57 13.02 1.52
CA VAL A 43 -11.14 12.75 1.74
C VAL A 43 -10.92 11.91 3.00
N VAL A 44 -11.62 12.22 4.10
CA VAL A 44 -11.50 11.47 5.36
C VAL A 44 -11.90 9.99 5.20
N CYS A 45 -12.93 9.71 4.39
CA CYS A 45 -13.36 8.34 4.11
C CYS A 45 -12.27 7.58 3.34
N HIS A 46 -11.70 8.21 2.31
CA HIS A 46 -10.58 7.62 1.56
C HIS A 46 -9.34 7.38 2.42
N LEU A 47 -9.01 8.31 3.33
CA LEU A 47 -7.91 8.14 4.28
C LEU A 47 -8.15 6.91 5.20
N VAL A 48 -9.37 6.77 5.72
CA VAL A 48 -9.76 5.60 6.52
C VAL A 48 -9.72 4.31 5.70
N ASP A 49 -10.19 4.34 4.45
CA ASP A 49 -10.12 3.19 3.53
C ASP A 49 -8.68 2.72 3.32
N THR A 50 -7.75 3.66 3.05
CA THR A 50 -6.33 3.33 2.83
C THR A 50 -5.67 2.77 4.09
N GLY A 51 -5.98 3.33 5.27
CA GLY A 51 -5.51 2.78 6.54
C GLY A 51 -6.03 1.36 6.78
N ALA A 52 -7.35 1.13 6.62
CA ALA A 52 -7.96 -0.19 6.74
C ALA A 52 -7.36 -1.19 5.74
N ALA A 53 -7.07 -0.75 4.53
CA ALA A 53 -6.42 -1.58 3.52
C ALA A 53 -5.02 -2.04 3.95
N VAL A 54 -4.23 -1.15 4.53
CA VAL A 54 -2.91 -1.51 5.08
C VAL A 54 -3.04 -2.53 6.21
N GLU A 55 -4.04 -2.44 7.10
CA GLU A 55 -4.24 -3.44 8.15
C GLU A 55 -4.49 -4.84 7.59
N VAL A 56 -5.33 -4.93 6.57
CA VAL A 56 -5.66 -6.17 5.87
C VAL A 56 -4.42 -6.73 5.17
N LEU A 57 -3.71 -5.89 4.41
CA LEU A 57 -2.53 -6.29 3.65
C LEU A 57 -1.37 -6.69 4.57
N TRP A 58 -1.15 -5.97 5.67
CA TRP A 58 -0.16 -6.31 6.69
C TRP A 58 -0.41 -7.72 7.23
N ARG A 59 -1.65 -8.03 7.63
CA ARG A 59 -1.99 -9.33 8.21
C ARG A 59 -2.04 -10.45 7.18
N GLY A 60 -2.54 -10.19 5.98
CA GLY A 60 -2.86 -11.21 4.97
C GLY A 60 -1.80 -11.44 3.89
N MET A 61 -1.00 -10.42 3.56
CA MET A 61 -0.11 -10.46 2.40
C MET A 61 1.37 -10.26 2.76
N VAL A 62 1.70 -9.34 3.68
CA VAL A 62 3.11 -9.11 4.04
C VAL A 62 3.71 -10.35 4.72
N PRO A 63 4.86 -10.87 4.24
CA PRO A 63 5.55 -12.01 4.87
C PRO A 63 5.90 -11.73 6.33
N GLU A 64 5.92 -12.78 7.15
CA GLU A 64 6.24 -12.65 8.57
C GLU A 64 7.63 -12.05 8.80
N SER A 65 8.64 -12.48 8.04
CA SER A 65 9.99 -11.94 8.16
C SER A 65 10.08 -10.43 7.85
N ALA A 66 9.32 -9.94 6.88
CA ALA A 66 9.22 -8.52 6.58
C ALA A 66 8.54 -7.75 7.72
N ARG A 67 7.45 -8.29 8.27
CA ARG A 67 6.76 -7.68 9.42
C ARG A 67 7.66 -7.62 10.67
N LEU A 68 8.40 -8.70 10.95
CA LEU A 68 9.37 -8.76 12.04
C LEU A 68 10.51 -7.76 11.85
N THR A 69 10.99 -7.60 10.62
CA THR A 69 12.03 -6.62 10.29
C THR A 69 11.55 -5.20 10.59
N VAL A 70 10.37 -4.83 10.07
CA VAL A 70 9.78 -3.50 10.32
C VAL A 70 9.51 -3.30 11.82
N ALA A 71 8.97 -4.29 12.52
CA ALA A 71 8.71 -4.20 13.96
C ALA A 71 9.99 -3.97 14.78
N ARG A 72 11.07 -4.69 14.44
CA ARG A 72 12.39 -4.52 15.06
C ARG A 72 12.98 -3.14 14.79
N GLU A 73 12.87 -2.63 13.55
CA GLU A 73 13.34 -1.28 13.20
C GLU A 73 12.58 -0.20 13.97
N LEU A 74 11.29 -0.39 14.20
CA LEU A 74 10.44 0.53 14.95
C LEU A 74 10.57 0.36 16.48
N GLY A 75 11.25 -0.69 16.95
CA GLY A 75 11.41 -1.00 18.37
C GLY A 75 10.09 -1.38 19.05
N THR A 76 9.17 -2.03 18.34
CA THR A 76 7.82 -2.37 18.84
C THR A 76 7.39 -3.78 18.44
N SER A 77 6.19 -4.20 18.85
CA SER A 77 5.61 -5.49 18.47
C SER A 77 5.17 -5.52 16.99
N VAL A 78 5.02 -6.70 16.39
CA VAL A 78 4.51 -6.83 15.00
C VAL A 78 3.09 -6.28 14.86
N GLU A 79 2.29 -6.39 15.91
CA GLU A 79 0.93 -5.86 15.94
C GLU A 79 0.93 -4.34 15.96
N ASP A 80 1.71 -3.74 16.87
CA ASP A 80 1.85 -2.28 17.01
C ASP A 80 2.49 -1.66 15.76
N ALA A 81 3.49 -2.32 15.17
CA ALA A 81 4.06 -1.90 13.89
C ALA A 81 3.00 -1.84 12.78
N GLY A 82 2.11 -2.85 12.72
CA GLY A 82 0.99 -2.87 11.78
C GLY A 82 0.00 -1.73 12.00
N ARG A 83 -0.39 -1.47 13.27
CA ARG A 83 -1.28 -0.36 13.64
C ARG A 83 -0.67 0.99 13.27
N LEU A 84 0.61 1.16 13.52
CA LEU A 84 1.35 2.38 13.23
C LEU A 84 1.47 2.62 11.72
N VAL A 85 1.78 1.58 10.94
CA VAL A 85 1.86 1.65 9.48
C VAL A 85 0.49 1.94 8.86
N ALA A 86 -0.59 1.38 9.41
CA ALA A 86 -1.96 1.69 8.99
C ALA A 86 -2.35 3.16 9.30
N PHE A 87 -1.98 3.66 10.48
CA PHE A 87 -2.15 5.07 10.83
C PHE A 87 -1.40 5.99 9.86
N TRP A 88 -0.14 5.70 9.54
CA TRP A 88 0.60 6.48 8.54
C TRP A 88 -0.05 6.45 7.16
N ALA A 89 -0.52 5.28 6.72
CA ALA A 89 -1.22 5.14 5.46
C ALA A 89 -2.50 5.98 5.41
N ALA A 90 -3.22 6.07 6.54
CA ALA A 90 -4.37 6.95 6.68
C ALA A 90 -4.02 8.45 6.65
N LEU A 91 -2.75 8.85 6.57
CA LEU A 91 -2.35 10.26 6.46
C LEU A 91 -1.80 10.63 5.08
N HIS A 92 -1.63 9.66 4.16
CA HIS A 92 -0.90 9.86 2.90
C HIS A 92 -1.44 11.03 2.05
N ASP A 93 -2.76 11.19 2.02
CA ASP A 93 -3.49 12.15 1.17
C ASP A 93 -4.00 13.37 1.94
N ILE A 94 -3.56 13.60 3.18
CA ILE A 94 -4.03 14.74 4.00
C ILE A 94 -3.78 16.11 3.33
N GLY A 95 -2.76 16.19 2.45
CA GLY A 95 -2.46 17.35 1.63
C GLY A 95 -3.49 17.66 0.53
N LYS A 96 -4.49 16.81 0.32
CA LYS A 96 -5.67 17.13 -0.50
C LYS A 96 -6.58 18.17 0.15
N ILE A 97 -6.46 18.35 1.48
CA ILE A 97 -7.14 19.41 2.23
C ILE A 97 -6.30 20.69 2.07
N THR A 98 -6.23 21.19 0.84
CA THR A 98 -5.55 22.43 0.47
C THR A 98 -6.38 23.17 -0.59
N PRO A 99 -6.30 24.50 -0.66
CA PRO A 99 -7.08 25.27 -1.63
C PRO A 99 -6.79 24.84 -3.07
N GLY A 100 -5.51 24.66 -3.42
CA GLY A 100 -5.09 24.26 -4.77
C GLY A 100 -5.65 22.91 -5.23
N PHE A 101 -5.81 21.93 -4.31
CA PHE A 101 -6.37 20.64 -4.65
C PHE A 101 -7.91 20.69 -4.72
N GLN A 102 -8.58 21.24 -3.71
CA GLN A 102 -10.04 21.26 -3.67
C GLN A 102 -10.65 22.06 -4.83
N MET A 103 -9.96 23.11 -5.29
CA MET A 103 -10.36 23.92 -6.45
C MET A 103 -10.22 23.22 -7.81
N GLN A 104 -9.64 22.01 -7.88
CA GLN A 104 -9.59 21.27 -9.15
C GLN A 104 -10.98 20.88 -9.67
N VAL A 105 -12.00 20.91 -8.80
CA VAL A 105 -13.40 20.69 -9.14
C VAL A 105 -14.18 21.91 -8.64
N GLU A 106 -14.49 22.83 -9.55
CA GLU A 106 -15.07 24.13 -9.21
C GLU A 106 -16.44 24.00 -8.54
N GLU A 107 -17.28 23.07 -9.02
CA GLU A 107 -18.62 22.84 -8.48
C GLU A 107 -18.57 22.29 -7.05
N ALA A 108 -17.65 21.35 -6.77
CA ALA A 108 -17.46 20.82 -5.42
C ALA A 108 -16.89 21.88 -4.48
N PHE A 109 -15.96 22.71 -4.96
CA PHE A 109 -15.41 23.81 -4.19
C PHE A 109 -16.47 24.87 -3.86
N ALA A 110 -17.41 25.14 -4.77
CA ALA A 110 -18.50 26.09 -4.55
C ALA A 110 -19.43 25.71 -3.38
N GLU A 111 -19.42 24.44 -2.94
CA GLU A 111 -20.16 23.96 -1.77
C GLU A 111 -19.40 24.14 -0.45
N LEU A 112 -18.08 24.40 -0.49
CA LEU A 112 -17.22 24.60 0.67
C LEU A 112 -17.39 26.02 1.24
N ARG A 113 -18.33 26.17 2.17
CA ARG A 113 -18.55 27.43 2.90
C ARG A 113 -17.45 27.63 3.94
N GLY A 114 -16.85 28.82 3.96
CA GLY A 114 -15.82 29.19 4.95
C GLY A 114 -14.38 28.87 4.55
N TYR A 115 -14.16 28.29 3.36
CA TYR A 115 -12.83 28.01 2.83
C TYR A 115 -12.38 29.09 1.84
N THR A 116 -11.20 29.69 2.05
CA THR A 116 -10.66 30.71 1.14
C THR A 116 -9.81 30.08 0.03
N THR A 117 -9.59 30.84 -1.04
CA THR A 117 -8.69 30.46 -2.15
C THR A 117 -7.26 30.97 -1.94
N ALA A 118 -6.96 31.58 -0.78
CA ALA A 118 -5.64 32.13 -0.49
C ALA A 118 -4.60 31.00 -0.53
N GLY A 119 -3.52 31.22 -1.30
CA GLY A 119 -2.47 30.22 -1.49
C GLY A 119 -2.79 29.11 -2.50
N ALA A 120 -3.94 29.16 -3.19
CA ALA A 120 -4.23 28.21 -4.26
C ALA A 120 -3.13 28.21 -5.32
N SER A 121 -2.49 27.06 -5.51
CA SER A 121 -1.42 26.88 -6.49
C SER A 121 -1.52 25.49 -7.11
N ALA A 122 -1.78 25.42 -8.42
CA ALA A 122 -1.82 24.15 -9.15
C ALA A 122 -0.46 23.45 -9.24
N ARG A 123 0.64 24.16 -8.92
CA ARG A 123 2.00 23.59 -8.90
C ARG A 123 2.31 22.86 -7.60
N PHE A 124 1.58 23.15 -6.54
CA PHE A 124 1.78 22.52 -5.24
C PHE A 124 1.01 21.21 -5.20
N ARG A 125 1.74 20.11 -5.39
CA ARG A 125 1.14 18.78 -5.43
C ARG A 125 0.69 18.37 -4.04
N HIS A 126 -0.40 17.60 -3.95
CA HIS A 126 -0.99 17.20 -2.67
C HIS A 126 -0.08 16.26 -1.87
N ASP A 127 0.79 15.51 -2.55
CA ASP A 127 1.82 14.66 -1.91
C ASP A 127 2.91 15.51 -1.24
N GLU A 128 3.37 16.57 -1.88
CA GLU A 128 4.25 17.56 -1.24
C GLU A 128 3.54 18.26 -0.07
N ALA A 129 2.26 18.63 -0.23
CA ALA A 129 1.45 19.23 0.82
C ALA A 129 1.33 18.32 2.05
N SER A 130 1.08 17.02 1.85
CA SER A 130 1.08 16.01 2.92
C SER A 130 2.41 15.99 3.65
N GLN A 131 3.54 15.94 2.93
CA GLN A 131 4.87 15.97 3.54
C GLN A 131 5.11 17.24 4.36
N ARG A 132 4.77 18.42 3.85
CA ARG A 132 4.97 19.70 4.56
C ARG A 132 4.16 19.75 5.85
N PHE A 133 2.88 19.42 5.77
CA PHE A 133 2.00 19.44 6.93
C PHE A 133 2.44 18.40 7.98
N LEU A 134 2.66 17.16 7.56
CA LEU A 134 2.96 16.04 8.46
C LEU A 134 4.31 16.15 9.14
N HIS A 135 5.32 16.74 8.49
CA HIS A 135 6.64 16.89 9.12
C HIS A 135 6.54 17.67 10.44
N ARG A 136 5.73 18.74 10.48
CA ARG A 136 5.45 19.50 11.71
C ARG A 136 4.55 18.71 12.67
N MET A 137 3.45 18.13 12.18
CA MET A 137 2.48 17.44 13.03
C MET A 137 3.07 16.22 13.74
N LEU A 138 3.90 15.44 13.05
CA LEU A 138 4.54 14.26 13.64
C LEU A 138 5.46 14.63 14.80
N VAL A 139 6.14 15.78 14.74
CA VAL A 139 6.92 16.29 15.89
C VAL A 139 6.00 16.58 17.08
N GLU A 140 4.85 17.24 16.85
CA GLU A 140 3.84 17.49 17.89
C GLU A 140 3.29 16.18 18.48
N LEU A 141 3.18 15.12 17.66
CA LEU A 141 2.78 13.76 18.08
C LEU A 141 3.90 12.94 18.76
N GLY A 142 5.07 13.54 19.01
CA GLY A 142 6.16 12.90 19.76
C GLY A 142 7.15 12.08 18.93
N TYR A 143 7.07 12.14 17.59
CA TYR A 143 8.08 11.52 16.71
C TYR A 143 9.44 12.21 16.89
N GLY A 144 10.51 11.49 16.59
CA GLY A 144 11.88 12.01 16.68
C GLY A 144 12.05 13.24 15.79
N PRO A 145 12.39 14.42 16.36
CA PRO A 145 12.57 15.64 15.58
C PRO A 145 13.91 15.64 14.83
N GLY A 146 14.03 16.54 13.86
CA GLY A 146 15.28 16.77 13.11
C GLY A 146 15.27 16.16 11.71
N LEU A 147 16.36 16.40 10.98
CA LEU A 147 16.52 15.96 9.59
C LEU A 147 17.61 14.90 9.37
N ALA A 148 18.48 14.71 10.36
CA ALA A 148 19.64 13.86 10.23
C ALA A 148 19.34 12.43 10.68
N GLY A 149 20.02 11.46 10.06
CA GLY A 149 19.89 10.05 10.41
C GLY A 149 18.48 9.50 10.20
N ASP A 150 18.04 8.66 11.14
CA ASP A 150 16.77 7.96 11.10
C ASP A 150 15.63 8.73 11.81
N ALA A 151 15.73 10.06 11.99
CA ALA A 151 14.70 10.85 12.66
C ALA A 151 13.30 10.62 12.07
N SER A 152 12.38 10.10 12.89
CA SER A 152 11.14 9.51 12.39
C SER A 152 10.14 10.52 11.83
N ALA A 153 10.07 11.74 12.36
CA ALA A 153 9.11 12.74 11.88
C ALA A 153 9.37 13.12 10.41
N ALA A 154 10.62 13.45 10.10
CA ALA A 154 11.06 13.75 8.74
C ALA A 154 10.92 12.53 7.82
N ARG A 155 11.34 11.35 8.29
CA ARG A 155 11.32 10.12 7.48
C ARG A 155 9.91 9.72 7.08
N VAL A 156 8.97 9.68 8.03
CA VAL A 156 7.57 9.30 7.78
C VAL A 156 6.90 10.36 6.90
N ALA A 157 7.12 11.65 7.13
CA ALA A 157 6.56 12.69 6.29
C ALA A 157 7.04 12.60 4.82
N GLN A 158 8.33 12.34 4.59
CA GLN A 158 8.88 12.15 3.25
C GLN A 158 8.40 10.86 2.59
N MET A 159 8.33 9.77 3.35
CA MET A 159 7.77 8.50 2.89
C MET A 159 6.35 8.71 2.35
N LEU A 160 5.49 9.37 3.14
CA LEU A 160 4.12 9.68 2.74
C LEU A 160 4.08 10.69 1.60
N GLY A 161 4.98 11.67 1.54
CA GLY A 161 5.09 12.57 0.38
C GLY A 161 5.55 11.89 -0.92
N GLY A 162 6.09 10.67 -0.83
CA GLY A 162 6.58 9.90 -1.97
C GLY A 162 5.55 8.95 -2.59
N HIS A 163 4.31 8.92 -2.11
CA HIS A 163 3.31 7.91 -2.48
C HIS A 163 2.85 7.96 -3.96
N HIS A 164 3.24 8.98 -4.73
CA HIS A 164 3.08 9.03 -6.21
C HIS A 164 4.36 8.67 -6.98
N GLY A 165 5.32 8.01 -6.33
CA GLY A 165 6.54 7.49 -6.96
C GLY A 165 7.71 8.48 -7.06
N CYS A 166 7.59 9.69 -6.48
CA CYS A 166 8.67 10.67 -6.43
C CYS A 166 8.77 11.30 -5.04
N PHE A 167 9.93 11.21 -4.41
CA PHE A 167 10.16 11.77 -3.08
C PHE A 167 10.58 13.24 -3.16
N HIS A 168 10.03 14.07 -2.26
CA HIS A 168 10.43 15.47 -2.15
C HIS A 168 11.57 15.64 -1.14
N GLY A 169 12.47 16.57 -1.42
CA GLY A 169 13.56 16.92 -0.50
C GLY A 169 13.02 17.50 0.81
N ILE A 170 13.54 17.04 1.95
CA ILE A 170 13.21 17.60 3.26
C ILE A 170 14.18 18.76 3.55
N GLN A 171 13.66 19.88 4.02
CA GLN A 171 14.45 21.03 4.47
C GLN A 171 14.10 21.38 5.92
N ALA A 172 15.08 21.86 6.68
CA ALA A 172 14.96 22.02 8.14
C ALA A 172 13.79 22.96 8.49
N ARG A 173 13.68 24.01 7.68
CA ARG A 173 12.63 25.02 7.74
C ARG A 173 11.21 24.44 7.64
N HIS A 174 11.01 23.25 7.06
CA HIS A 174 9.67 22.66 6.92
C HIS A 174 9.12 22.09 8.24
N ALA A 175 9.97 21.87 9.26
CA ALA A 175 9.51 21.49 10.60
C ALA A 175 9.21 22.70 11.48
N ASP A 176 9.64 23.91 11.09
CA ASP A 176 9.45 25.10 11.89
C ASP A 176 8.05 25.68 11.63
N PRO A 177 7.14 25.70 12.62
CA PRO A 177 5.78 26.23 12.46
C PRO A 177 5.76 27.72 12.08
N ARG A 178 6.87 28.44 12.27
CA ARG A 178 7.00 29.87 11.93
C ARG A 178 7.33 30.08 10.44
N VAL A 179 7.68 29.03 9.71
CA VAL A 179 7.97 29.11 8.28
C VAL A 179 6.65 28.99 7.52
N PRO A 180 6.15 30.08 6.90
CA PRO A 180 4.88 30.04 6.21
C PRO A 180 4.97 29.14 4.97
N CYS A 181 3.91 28.38 4.74
CA CYS A 181 3.66 27.68 3.48
C CYS A 181 2.27 28.12 3.00
N PRO A 182 2.16 29.26 2.31
CA PRO A 182 0.86 29.79 1.88
C PRO A 182 0.05 28.77 1.08
N GLU A 183 0.70 27.86 0.37
CA GLU A 183 0.06 26.82 -0.43
C GLU A 183 -0.75 25.79 0.39
N LEU A 184 -0.50 25.71 1.70
CA LEU A 184 -1.35 24.97 2.63
C LEU A 184 -2.65 25.72 2.97
N GLY A 185 -2.85 26.96 2.51
CA GLY A 185 -4.01 27.78 2.82
C GLY A 185 -3.94 28.46 4.19
N GLY A 186 -5.01 29.19 4.51
CA GLY A 186 -5.19 29.91 5.78
C GLY A 186 -5.53 29.03 6.99
N GLU A 187 -5.96 29.69 8.07
CA GLU A 187 -6.32 29.05 9.34
C GLU A 187 -7.44 28.02 9.19
N GLU A 188 -8.39 28.26 8.31
CA GLU A 188 -9.52 27.36 8.03
C GLU A 188 -9.05 26.01 7.45
N TRP A 189 -8.05 26.04 6.57
CA TRP A 189 -7.46 24.84 5.98
C TRP A 189 -6.58 24.08 6.98
N GLU A 190 -5.83 24.82 7.78
CA GLU A 190 -5.04 24.26 8.89
C GLU A 190 -5.95 23.57 9.91
N HIS A 191 -7.06 24.22 10.25
CA HIS A 191 -8.05 23.69 11.17
C HIS A 191 -8.68 22.40 10.64
N ALA A 192 -9.09 22.39 9.36
CA ALA A 192 -9.64 21.19 8.71
C ALA A 192 -8.65 20.02 8.70
N ARG A 193 -7.38 20.26 8.35
CA ARG A 193 -6.34 19.21 8.40
C ARG A 193 -6.10 18.68 9.80
N ARG A 194 -6.04 19.56 10.81
CA ARG A 194 -5.86 19.15 12.22
C ARG A 194 -7.05 18.35 12.74
N GLY A 195 -8.28 18.75 12.40
CA GLY A 195 -9.49 17.99 12.75
C GLY A 195 -9.49 16.59 12.13
N VAL A 196 -9.13 16.48 10.85
CA VAL A 196 -8.98 15.16 10.19
C VAL A 196 -7.88 14.32 10.84
N LEU A 197 -6.72 14.90 11.13
CA LEU A 197 -5.63 14.21 11.84
C LEU A 197 -6.09 13.68 13.20
N GLN A 198 -6.82 14.49 13.98
CA GLN A 198 -7.33 14.10 15.30
C GLN A 198 -8.31 12.93 15.21
N GLU A 199 -9.26 12.97 14.27
CA GLU A 199 -10.21 11.86 14.10
C GLU A 199 -9.53 10.59 13.58
N ILE A 200 -8.55 10.71 12.68
CA ILE A 200 -7.75 9.55 12.23
C ILE A 200 -6.95 8.96 13.39
N GLN A 201 -6.37 9.80 14.25
CA GLN A 201 -5.67 9.35 15.43
C GLN A 201 -6.61 8.62 16.40
N ALA A 202 -7.83 9.14 16.62
CA ALA A 202 -8.83 8.49 17.46
C ALA A 202 -9.28 7.14 16.89
N VAL A 203 -9.56 7.09 15.58
CA VAL A 203 -10.07 5.89 14.89
C VAL A 203 -9.02 4.78 14.82
N PHE A 204 -7.75 5.10 14.56
CA PHE A 204 -6.69 4.09 14.43
C PHE A 204 -5.97 3.80 15.74
N ASP A 205 -6.04 4.70 16.71
CA ASP A 205 -5.39 4.60 18.02
C ASP A 205 -3.93 4.13 17.87
N PRO A 206 -3.04 4.87 17.20
CA PRO A 206 -1.68 4.39 16.97
C PRO A 206 -0.92 4.22 18.30
N PRO A 207 -0.02 3.23 18.39
CA PRO A 207 0.89 3.11 19.54
C PRO A 207 1.83 4.32 19.64
N ALA A 208 2.64 4.36 20.71
CA ALA A 208 3.60 5.43 20.92
C ALA A 208 4.49 5.67 19.69
N ALA A 209 4.73 6.95 19.38
CA ALA A 209 5.52 7.36 18.24
C ALA A 209 6.95 6.78 18.30
N PRO A 210 7.44 6.10 17.24
CA PRO A 210 8.81 5.64 17.18
C PRO A 210 9.73 6.85 17.11
N ARG A 211 10.90 6.77 17.73
CA ARG A 211 11.90 7.84 17.67
C ARG A 211 12.73 7.81 16.39
N ALA A 212 12.85 6.63 15.77
CA ALA A 212 13.62 6.43 14.55
C ALA A 212 12.89 5.55 13.53
N VAL A 213 13.09 5.81 12.24
CA VAL A 213 12.65 4.98 11.11
C VAL A 213 13.75 4.98 10.07
N THR A 214 14.23 3.78 9.70
CA THR A 214 15.30 3.62 8.71
C THR A 214 14.82 3.96 7.30
N VAL A 215 15.75 4.25 6.39
CA VAL A 215 15.41 4.45 4.96
C VAL A 215 14.82 3.18 4.35
N ALA A 216 15.37 2.01 4.68
CA ALA A 216 14.91 0.73 4.14
C ALA A 216 13.48 0.41 4.60
N GLY A 217 13.20 0.55 5.89
CA GLY A 217 11.86 0.37 6.45
C GLY A 217 10.85 1.33 5.84
N ALA A 218 11.20 2.63 5.73
CA ALA A 218 10.36 3.62 5.09
C ALA A 218 10.07 3.30 3.61
N ALA A 219 11.06 2.81 2.85
CA ALA A 219 10.86 2.44 1.45
C ALA A 219 9.88 1.26 1.28
N VAL A 220 10.00 0.23 2.12
CA VAL A 220 9.07 -0.92 2.12
C VAL A 220 7.66 -0.47 2.50
N VAL A 221 7.53 0.33 3.56
CA VAL A 221 6.23 0.85 4.00
C VAL A 221 5.62 1.76 2.94
N CYS A 222 6.40 2.60 2.25
CA CYS A 222 5.92 3.40 1.13
C CYS A 222 5.27 2.54 0.04
N GLY A 223 5.92 1.44 -0.35
CA GLY A 223 5.35 0.49 -1.32
C GLY A 223 4.01 -0.10 -0.86
N LEU A 224 3.86 -0.40 0.43
CA LEU A 224 2.61 -0.88 1.01
C LEU A 224 1.51 0.22 1.01
N VAL A 225 1.86 1.47 1.32
CA VAL A 225 0.93 2.61 1.28
C VAL A 225 0.45 2.87 -0.14
N VAL A 226 1.37 2.90 -1.12
CA VAL A 226 1.07 3.07 -2.55
C VAL A 226 0.09 1.98 -2.99
N LEU A 227 0.38 0.74 -2.62
CA LEU A 227 -0.48 -0.37 -2.95
C LEU A 227 -1.88 -0.23 -2.32
N ALA A 228 -1.95 0.12 -1.03
CA ALA A 228 -3.22 0.30 -0.34
C ALA A 228 -4.07 1.40 -1.01
N ASP A 229 -3.48 2.56 -1.30
CA ASP A 229 -4.17 3.65 -2.04
C ASP A 229 -4.68 3.17 -3.40
N TRP A 230 -3.87 2.42 -4.16
CA TRP A 230 -4.32 1.88 -5.45
C TRP A 230 -5.47 0.90 -5.32
N LEU A 231 -5.45 0.04 -4.29
CA LEU A 231 -6.51 -0.93 -4.07
C LEU A 231 -7.84 -0.21 -3.83
N VAL A 232 -7.87 0.76 -2.91
CA VAL A 232 -9.09 1.48 -2.53
C VAL A 232 -9.46 2.63 -3.48
N SER A 233 -8.63 2.89 -4.50
CA SER A 233 -8.90 3.85 -5.57
C SER A 233 -9.56 3.24 -6.81
N GLN A 234 -9.87 1.95 -6.78
CA GLN A 234 -10.61 1.31 -7.85
C GLN A 234 -12.04 1.87 -7.90
N GLU A 235 -12.50 2.24 -9.09
CA GLU A 235 -13.82 2.84 -9.29
C GLU A 235 -14.96 2.00 -8.70
N ASP A 236 -14.97 0.69 -8.94
CA ASP A 236 -16.00 -0.20 -8.39
C ASP A 236 -16.03 -0.18 -6.86
N PHE A 237 -14.86 -0.16 -6.22
CA PHE A 237 -14.75 -0.05 -4.77
C PHE A 237 -15.34 1.29 -4.30
N LEU A 238 -14.95 2.40 -4.93
CA LEU A 238 -15.43 3.74 -4.57
C LEU A 238 -16.93 3.91 -4.82
N LEU A 239 -17.50 3.30 -5.87
CA LEU A 239 -18.94 3.31 -6.14
C LEU A 239 -19.75 2.60 -5.04
N ASP A 240 -19.22 1.50 -4.50
CA ASP A 240 -19.85 0.82 -3.37
C ASP A 240 -19.67 1.64 -2.08
N ARG A 241 -18.47 2.16 -1.82
CA ARG A 241 -18.21 3.05 -0.66
C ARG A 241 -19.06 4.31 -0.66
N LEU A 242 -19.39 4.86 -1.82
CA LEU A 242 -20.26 6.03 -1.93
C LEU A 242 -21.67 5.81 -1.37
N ARG A 243 -22.15 4.55 -1.30
CA ARG A 243 -23.43 4.20 -0.67
C ARG A 243 -23.32 4.11 0.85
N GLU A 244 -22.10 4.01 1.38
CA GLU A 244 -21.78 3.80 2.79
C GLU A 244 -20.99 4.98 3.40
N VAL A 245 -21.05 6.15 2.76
CA VAL A 245 -20.50 7.38 3.37
C VAL A 245 -21.20 7.60 4.70
N PRO A 246 -20.46 7.75 5.81
CA PRO A 246 -21.07 7.84 7.12
C PRO A 246 -21.93 9.12 7.23
N PRO A 247 -23.03 9.07 7.99
CA PRO A 247 -23.90 10.22 8.18
C PRO A 247 -23.26 11.32 9.05
N GLY A 248 -22.23 10.95 9.81
CA GLY A 248 -21.45 11.83 10.68
C GLY A 248 -19.95 11.53 10.58
N VAL A 249 -19.18 12.19 11.44
CA VAL A 249 -17.71 12.11 11.48
C VAL A 249 -17.19 11.86 12.90
N THR A 250 -18.03 11.28 13.75
CA THR A 250 -17.56 10.86 15.07
C THR A 250 -16.59 9.70 14.95
N GLU A 251 -15.80 9.48 15.99
CA GLU A 251 -14.94 8.29 16.11
C GLU A 251 -15.72 6.98 15.89
N LEU A 252 -16.97 6.92 16.36
CA LEU A 252 -17.85 5.77 16.15
C LEU A 252 -18.22 5.59 14.68
N ASP A 253 -18.59 6.68 13.99
CA ASP A 253 -18.96 6.66 12.58
C ASP A 253 -17.80 6.22 11.69
N LEU A 254 -16.62 6.82 11.91
CA LEU A 254 -15.41 6.51 11.14
C LEU A 254 -14.84 5.13 11.52
N GLY A 255 -15.00 4.69 12.77
CA GLY A 255 -14.67 3.34 13.21
C GLY A 255 -15.52 2.27 12.52
N ALA A 256 -16.83 2.52 12.40
CA ALA A 256 -17.73 1.65 11.63
C ALA A 256 -17.37 1.64 10.14
N HIS A 257 -17.03 2.81 9.58
CA HIS A 257 -16.56 2.94 8.20
C HIS A 257 -15.29 2.10 7.97
N ARG A 258 -14.27 2.23 8.84
CA ARG A 258 -13.02 1.44 8.83
C ARG A 258 -13.29 -0.06 8.84
N ALA A 259 -14.17 -0.54 9.73
CA ALA A 259 -14.51 -1.95 9.82
C ALA A 259 -15.16 -2.48 8.54
N SER A 260 -16.08 -1.71 7.94
CA SER A 260 -16.68 -2.05 6.64
C SER A 260 -15.61 -2.07 5.53
N SER A 261 -14.74 -1.06 5.45
CA SER A 261 -13.67 -0.98 4.46
C SER A 261 -12.72 -2.18 4.54
N ALA A 262 -12.33 -2.59 5.75
CA ALA A 262 -11.47 -3.75 5.96
C ALA A 262 -12.08 -5.04 5.38
N GLY A 263 -13.39 -5.25 5.57
CA GLY A 263 -14.11 -6.40 4.99
C GLY A 263 -14.09 -6.40 3.45
N GLN A 264 -14.34 -5.25 2.84
CA GLN A 264 -14.31 -5.10 1.38
C GLN A 264 -12.90 -5.25 0.80
N VAL A 265 -11.88 -4.69 1.47
CA VAL A 265 -10.48 -4.81 1.05
C VAL A 265 -9.99 -6.25 1.14
N ALA A 266 -10.41 -7.03 2.14
CA ALA A 266 -10.06 -8.45 2.22
C ALA A 266 -10.57 -9.23 1.00
N ALA A 267 -11.79 -8.93 0.54
CA ALA A 267 -12.31 -9.51 -0.69
C ALA A 267 -11.49 -9.05 -1.92
N LEU A 268 -11.19 -7.76 -2.01
CA LEU A 268 -10.45 -7.17 -3.12
C LEU A 268 -9.01 -7.70 -3.23
N ALA A 269 -8.31 -7.86 -2.11
CA ALA A 269 -6.96 -8.41 -2.06
C ALA A 269 -6.95 -9.86 -2.58
N ARG A 270 -7.90 -10.68 -2.11
CA ARG A 270 -8.07 -12.05 -2.60
C ARG A 270 -8.39 -12.10 -4.10
N GLU A 271 -9.28 -11.24 -4.58
CA GLU A 271 -9.62 -11.14 -6.01
C GLU A 271 -8.43 -10.71 -6.88
N ALA A 272 -7.59 -9.82 -6.34
CA ALA A 272 -6.34 -9.41 -6.96
C ALA A 272 -5.25 -10.51 -6.92
N GLY A 273 -5.51 -11.66 -6.28
CA GLY A 273 -4.53 -12.73 -6.08
C GLY A 273 -3.42 -12.35 -5.11
N LEU A 274 -3.67 -11.34 -4.25
CA LEU A 274 -2.76 -10.91 -3.21
C LEU A 274 -2.97 -11.79 -1.97
N GLY A 275 -2.01 -12.67 -1.76
CA GLY A 275 -1.93 -13.50 -0.57
C GLY A 275 -0.50 -13.95 -0.34
N ARG A 276 -0.25 -14.53 0.83
CA ARG A 276 1.01 -15.23 1.08
C ARG A 276 0.97 -16.58 0.39
N LEU A 277 1.96 -16.86 -0.44
CA LEU A 277 2.16 -18.21 -0.95
C LEU A 277 2.42 -19.14 0.25
N SER A 278 1.90 -20.36 0.20
CA SER A 278 2.27 -21.42 1.14
C SER A 278 2.55 -22.65 0.30
N LEU A 279 3.77 -23.16 0.38
CA LEU A 279 4.19 -24.34 -0.36
C LEU A 279 4.23 -25.52 0.60
N SER A 280 3.62 -26.63 0.20
CA SER A 280 3.64 -27.87 0.98
C SER A 280 5.09 -28.36 1.15
N GLU A 281 5.40 -28.90 2.32
CA GLU A 281 6.68 -29.58 2.56
C GLU A 281 6.80 -30.85 1.71
N GLY A 282 8.04 -31.24 1.41
CA GLY A 282 8.31 -32.45 0.63
C GLY A 282 9.78 -32.66 0.35
N SER A 283 10.13 -33.91 0.05
CA SER A 283 11.42 -34.26 -0.55
C SER A 283 11.47 -33.77 -2.00
N PHE A 284 12.68 -33.70 -2.57
CA PHE A 284 12.84 -33.37 -3.98
C PHE A 284 11.99 -34.26 -4.90
N ALA A 285 11.96 -35.57 -4.65
CA ALA A 285 11.16 -36.53 -5.42
C ALA A 285 9.65 -36.29 -5.30
N ALA A 286 9.17 -35.79 -4.16
CA ALA A 286 7.75 -35.42 -3.99
C ALA A 286 7.39 -34.14 -4.75
N GLU A 287 8.34 -33.20 -4.86
CA GLU A 287 8.15 -31.95 -5.62
C GLU A 287 8.22 -32.16 -7.15
N PHE A 288 9.04 -33.11 -7.59
CA PHE A 288 9.31 -33.45 -9.00
C PHE A 288 9.19 -34.96 -9.24
N PRO A 289 7.96 -35.52 -9.28
CA PRO A 289 7.75 -36.97 -9.35
C PRO A 289 8.07 -37.60 -10.71
N ASP A 290 8.20 -36.79 -11.76
CA ASP A 290 8.35 -37.27 -13.14
C ASP A 290 9.76 -37.84 -13.44
N PHE A 291 10.74 -37.60 -12.56
CA PHE A 291 12.11 -38.08 -12.74
C PHE A 291 12.86 -38.21 -11.40
N PRO A 292 13.85 -39.12 -11.29
CA PRO A 292 14.71 -39.19 -10.11
C PRO A 292 15.71 -38.01 -10.07
N PRO A 293 16.11 -37.52 -8.87
CA PRO A 293 17.09 -36.45 -8.76
C PRO A 293 18.44 -36.86 -9.35
N ASN A 294 19.09 -35.92 -10.05
CA ASN A 294 20.48 -36.07 -10.47
C ASN A 294 21.45 -35.69 -9.33
N ALA A 295 22.75 -35.86 -9.55
CA ALA A 295 23.78 -35.61 -8.52
C ALA A 295 23.74 -34.17 -7.93
N LEU A 296 23.46 -33.15 -8.75
CA LEU A 296 23.32 -31.77 -8.28
C LEU A 296 22.09 -31.62 -7.38
N GLN A 297 20.96 -32.14 -7.84
CA GLN A 297 19.68 -32.06 -7.13
C GLN A 297 19.74 -32.82 -5.80
N SER A 298 20.31 -34.03 -5.78
CA SER A 298 20.53 -34.83 -4.56
C SER A 298 21.45 -34.10 -3.58
N SER A 299 22.58 -33.57 -4.05
CA SER A 299 23.52 -32.84 -3.19
C SER A 299 22.85 -31.65 -2.49
N VAL A 300 22.03 -30.87 -3.20
CA VAL A 300 21.29 -29.75 -2.62
C VAL A 300 20.19 -30.25 -1.69
N ALA A 301 19.40 -31.25 -2.07
CA ALA A 301 18.32 -31.77 -1.25
C ALA A 301 18.82 -32.37 0.08
N GLU A 302 19.99 -33.00 0.08
CA GLU A 302 20.58 -33.64 1.27
C GLU A 302 21.32 -32.64 2.15
N SER A 303 22.09 -31.71 1.58
CA SER A 303 23.01 -30.86 2.34
C SER A 303 22.40 -29.53 2.76
N LEU A 304 21.53 -28.94 1.93
CA LEU A 304 21.00 -27.59 2.17
C LEU A 304 20.18 -27.49 3.47
N PRO A 305 19.30 -28.46 3.83
CA PRO A 305 18.50 -28.37 5.05
C PRO A 305 19.34 -28.17 6.33
N GLY A 306 20.53 -28.77 6.40
CA GLY A 306 21.44 -28.62 7.55
C GLY A 306 22.23 -27.30 7.58
N LEU A 307 22.19 -26.52 6.50
CA LEU A 307 22.94 -25.26 6.35
C LEU A 307 22.05 -24.02 6.48
N VAL A 308 20.76 -24.13 6.16
CA VAL A 308 19.83 -23.00 6.17
C VAL A 308 19.22 -22.80 7.56
N THR A 309 19.64 -21.73 8.24
CA THR A 309 19.14 -21.35 9.58
C THR A 309 18.48 -19.98 9.61
N GLY A 310 18.33 -19.34 8.44
CA GLY A 310 17.82 -17.98 8.26
C GLY A 310 18.01 -17.47 6.84
N PRO A 311 17.88 -16.15 6.60
CA PRO A 311 18.15 -15.53 5.31
C PRO A 311 19.56 -15.81 4.79
N GLY A 312 19.70 -16.14 3.50
CA GLY A 312 21.00 -16.48 2.91
C GLY A 312 21.01 -16.45 1.38
N LEU A 313 22.17 -16.74 0.79
CA LEU A 313 22.38 -16.80 -0.66
C LEU A 313 22.96 -18.17 -1.05
N LEU A 314 22.29 -18.85 -1.98
CA LEU A 314 22.78 -20.09 -2.60
C LEU A 314 23.25 -19.80 -4.03
N LEU A 315 24.51 -20.13 -4.32
CA LEU A 315 25.07 -20.04 -5.67
C LEU A 315 25.24 -21.45 -6.27
N VAL A 316 24.55 -21.72 -7.38
CA VAL A 316 24.64 -23.00 -8.10
C VAL A 316 25.36 -22.80 -9.43
N MET A 317 26.57 -23.34 -9.55
CA MET A 317 27.36 -23.31 -10.78
C MET A 317 27.36 -24.71 -11.42
N ALA A 318 26.55 -24.89 -12.46
CA ALA A 318 26.45 -26.15 -13.19
C ALA A 318 26.21 -25.93 -14.69
N PRO A 319 26.67 -26.85 -15.56
CA PRO A 319 26.40 -26.81 -17.00
C PRO A 319 24.90 -26.75 -17.36
N MET A 320 24.60 -26.40 -18.61
CA MET A 320 23.23 -26.48 -19.14
C MET A 320 22.73 -27.93 -19.11
N GLY A 321 21.42 -28.11 -18.94
CA GLY A 321 20.80 -29.44 -18.88
C GLY A 321 20.91 -30.18 -17.53
N MET A 322 21.63 -29.65 -16.55
CA MET A 322 21.81 -30.30 -15.23
C MET A 322 20.65 -30.07 -14.24
N GLY A 323 19.46 -29.65 -14.69
CA GLY A 323 18.29 -29.49 -13.80
C GLY A 323 18.41 -28.36 -12.77
N LYS A 324 19.12 -27.26 -13.11
CA LYS A 324 19.28 -26.08 -12.25
C LYS A 324 17.96 -25.44 -11.84
N THR A 325 16.96 -25.51 -12.71
CA THR A 325 15.65 -24.92 -12.45
C THR A 325 14.95 -25.59 -11.27
N GLU A 326 14.85 -26.92 -11.29
CA GLU A 326 14.22 -27.68 -10.21
C GLU A 326 15.05 -27.63 -8.93
N THR A 327 16.38 -27.60 -9.06
CA THR A 327 17.28 -27.33 -7.94
C THR A 327 16.95 -25.99 -7.28
N ALA A 328 16.76 -24.92 -8.07
CA ALA A 328 16.46 -23.59 -7.57
C ALA A 328 15.06 -23.50 -6.95
N LEU A 329 14.04 -24.16 -7.51
CA LEU A 329 12.69 -24.18 -6.95
C LEU A 329 12.64 -24.93 -5.61
N HIS A 330 13.32 -26.07 -5.51
CA HIS A 330 13.45 -26.82 -4.26
C HIS A 330 14.20 -26.01 -3.20
N ALA A 331 15.34 -25.42 -3.58
CA ALA A 331 16.12 -24.57 -2.68
C ALA A 331 15.34 -23.32 -2.25
N ALA A 332 14.56 -22.71 -3.14
CA ALA A 332 13.75 -21.53 -2.82
C ALA A 332 12.69 -21.84 -1.75
N ARG A 333 12.08 -23.04 -1.76
CA ARG A 333 11.21 -23.48 -0.67
C ARG A 333 11.99 -23.59 0.64
N LEU A 334 13.06 -24.39 0.66
CA LEU A 334 13.87 -24.64 1.86
C LEU A 334 14.41 -23.34 2.48
N MET A 335 14.98 -22.47 1.65
CA MET A 335 15.53 -21.18 2.08
C MET A 335 14.42 -20.22 2.48
N GLY A 336 13.28 -20.25 1.81
CA GLY A 336 12.11 -19.45 2.15
C GLY A 336 11.55 -19.81 3.52
N ASP A 337 11.36 -21.10 3.78
CA ASP A 337 10.91 -21.64 5.07
C ASP A 337 11.86 -21.19 6.19
N ALA A 338 13.17 -21.35 5.99
CA ALA A 338 14.18 -20.91 6.96
C ALA A 338 14.22 -19.38 7.16
N ALA A 339 13.94 -18.60 6.12
CA ALA A 339 13.94 -17.14 6.15
C ALA A 339 12.58 -16.53 6.53
N GLY A 340 11.54 -17.33 6.80
CA GLY A 340 10.19 -16.85 7.11
C GLY A 340 9.51 -16.10 5.96
N THR A 341 9.82 -16.45 4.71
CA THR A 341 9.23 -15.86 3.51
C THR A 341 8.91 -16.94 2.48
N SER A 342 7.77 -16.81 1.80
CA SER A 342 7.31 -17.81 0.85
C SER A 342 7.17 -17.28 -0.58
N GLY A 343 7.34 -15.97 -0.77
CA GLY A 343 7.26 -15.34 -2.09
C GLY A 343 8.44 -15.73 -2.97
N MET A 344 8.19 -15.88 -4.28
CA MET A 344 9.24 -16.18 -5.26
C MET A 344 9.21 -15.17 -6.41
N PHE A 345 10.39 -14.68 -6.79
CA PHE A 345 10.58 -13.88 -8.00
C PHE A 345 11.68 -14.51 -8.85
N VAL A 346 11.30 -15.07 -9.99
CA VAL A 346 12.24 -15.73 -10.91
C VAL A 346 12.66 -14.73 -11.97
N THR A 347 13.93 -14.31 -11.93
CA THR A 347 14.51 -13.38 -12.90
C THR A 347 15.16 -14.13 -14.04
N LEU A 348 14.85 -13.72 -15.28
CA LEU A 348 15.38 -14.34 -16.49
C LEU A 348 15.93 -13.26 -17.45
N PRO A 349 16.92 -13.59 -18.28
CA PRO A 349 17.62 -12.60 -19.10
C PRO A 349 16.78 -12.03 -20.25
N THR A 350 15.75 -12.74 -20.69
CA THR A 350 14.92 -12.34 -21.84
C THR A 350 13.45 -12.68 -21.66
N MET A 351 12.58 -11.98 -22.41
CA MET A 351 11.14 -12.28 -22.45
C MET A 351 10.83 -13.72 -22.86
N ALA A 352 11.49 -14.23 -23.90
CA ALA A 352 11.27 -15.60 -24.38
C ALA A 352 11.59 -16.66 -23.32
N THR A 353 12.67 -16.46 -22.57
CA THR A 353 12.99 -17.34 -21.44
C THR A 353 11.96 -17.22 -20.31
N SER A 354 11.43 -16.02 -20.05
CA SER A 354 10.35 -15.81 -19.07
C SER A 354 9.05 -16.48 -19.49
N ASP A 355 8.67 -16.40 -20.76
CA ASP A 355 7.49 -17.08 -21.31
C ASP A 355 7.57 -18.60 -21.11
N GLN A 356 8.72 -19.19 -21.42
CA GLN A 356 8.95 -20.63 -21.22
C GLN A 356 8.94 -21.01 -19.74
N MET A 357 9.54 -20.18 -18.88
CA MET A 357 9.66 -20.45 -17.45
C MET A 357 8.32 -20.26 -16.71
N TYR A 358 7.45 -19.38 -17.19
CA TYR A 358 6.13 -19.14 -16.61
C TYR A 358 5.33 -20.43 -16.45
N GLY A 359 5.21 -21.24 -17.50
CA GLY A 359 4.48 -22.51 -17.45
C GLY A 359 5.05 -23.48 -16.42
N ARG A 360 6.38 -23.52 -16.27
CA ARG A 360 7.06 -24.39 -15.31
C ARG A 360 6.85 -23.93 -13.87
N VAL A 361 7.01 -22.64 -13.58
CA VAL A 361 6.72 -22.08 -12.25
C VAL A 361 5.25 -22.24 -11.90
N ARG A 362 4.35 -21.99 -12.85
CA ARG A 362 2.91 -22.15 -12.64
C ARG A 362 2.55 -23.59 -12.30
N ALA A 363 3.02 -24.56 -13.08
CA ALA A 363 2.77 -25.97 -12.82
C ALA A 363 3.36 -26.42 -11.46
N TYR A 364 4.54 -25.91 -11.09
CA TYR A 364 5.11 -26.15 -9.76
C TYR A 364 4.22 -25.56 -8.65
N ALA A 365 3.83 -24.29 -8.76
CA ALA A 365 2.98 -23.62 -7.79
C ALA A 365 1.60 -24.29 -7.66
N GLU A 366 0.96 -24.67 -8.77
CA GLU A 366 -0.33 -25.38 -8.78
C GLU A 366 -0.24 -26.74 -8.06
N ARG A 367 0.85 -27.48 -8.24
CA ARG A 367 1.06 -28.78 -7.57
C ARG A 367 1.41 -28.65 -6.09
N ARG A 368 2.12 -27.58 -5.71
CA ARG A 368 2.75 -27.48 -4.38
C ARG A 368 2.05 -26.52 -3.44
N ARG A 369 1.29 -25.55 -3.95
CA ARG A 369 0.57 -24.61 -3.09
C ARG A 369 -0.42 -25.33 -2.20
N ASP A 370 -0.59 -24.81 -0.99
CA ASP A 370 -1.71 -25.19 -0.15
C ASP A 370 -3.04 -24.95 -0.93
N PRO A 371 -3.92 -25.96 -1.07
CA PRO A 371 -5.20 -25.80 -1.74
C PRO A 371 -6.10 -24.71 -1.14
N ALA A 372 -5.90 -24.34 0.14
CA ALA A 372 -6.62 -23.27 0.81
C ALA A 372 -6.16 -21.86 0.39
N VAL A 373 -5.04 -21.75 -0.33
CA VAL A 373 -4.42 -20.48 -0.69
C VAL A 373 -4.61 -20.18 -2.17
N ASP A 374 -5.36 -19.11 -2.47
CA ASP A 374 -5.45 -18.58 -3.83
C ASP A 374 -4.39 -17.51 -4.06
N VAL A 375 -3.26 -17.91 -4.65
CA VAL A 375 -2.18 -17.01 -5.06
C VAL A 375 -1.99 -17.10 -6.56
N ALA A 376 -1.88 -15.93 -7.20
CA ALA A 376 -1.63 -15.81 -8.62
C ALA A 376 -0.13 -15.95 -8.94
N VAL A 377 0.18 -16.62 -10.05
CA VAL A 377 1.51 -16.57 -10.66
C VAL A 377 1.46 -15.53 -11.78
N THR A 378 2.33 -14.53 -11.71
CA THR A 378 2.33 -13.39 -12.63
C THR A 378 3.53 -13.45 -13.57
N LEU A 379 3.28 -13.30 -14.87
CA LEU A 379 4.32 -13.12 -15.88
C LEU A 379 4.60 -11.62 -16.07
N LEU A 380 5.84 -11.19 -15.81
CA LEU A 380 6.23 -9.79 -15.83
C LEU A 380 7.28 -9.50 -16.93
N HIS A 381 6.81 -8.89 -18.02
CA HIS A 381 7.61 -8.17 -19.03
C HIS A 381 6.67 -7.34 -19.93
N SER A 382 7.24 -6.45 -20.75
CA SER A 382 6.48 -5.52 -21.60
C SER A 382 5.51 -6.18 -22.59
N MET A 383 5.71 -7.46 -22.93
CA MET A 383 4.91 -8.21 -23.90
C MET A 383 4.06 -9.34 -23.29
N ALA A 384 4.02 -9.47 -21.96
CA ALA A 384 3.29 -10.55 -21.27
C ALA A 384 1.79 -10.61 -21.63
N TRP A 385 1.20 -9.45 -21.94
CA TRP A 385 -0.21 -9.32 -22.34
C TRP A 385 -0.55 -10.01 -23.68
N LEU A 386 0.44 -10.34 -24.50
CA LEU A 386 0.27 -11.10 -25.75
C LEU A 386 0.41 -12.61 -25.56
N ASN A 387 0.88 -13.05 -24.38
CA ASN A 387 1.11 -14.46 -24.12
C ASN A 387 -0.21 -15.18 -23.86
N ALA A 388 -0.62 -16.08 -24.77
CA ALA A 388 -1.88 -16.81 -24.66
C ALA A 388 -1.99 -17.65 -23.37
N ALA A 389 -0.91 -18.30 -22.93
CA ALA A 389 -0.91 -19.09 -21.70
C ALA A 389 -1.11 -18.22 -20.44
N TYR A 390 -0.69 -16.96 -20.49
CA TYR A 390 -0.95 -15.97 -19.45
C TYR A 390 -2.38 -15.40 -19.55
N GLN A 391 -2.90 -15.17 -20.75
CA GLN A 391 -4.29 -14.69 -20.95
C GLN A 391 -5.35 -15.74 -20.54
N ASP A 392 -5.14 -17.01 -20.90
CA ASP A 392 -6.08 -18.10 -20.64
C ASP A 392 -6.28 -18.38 -19.15
N THR A 393 -5.22 -18.17 -18.35
CA THR A 393 -5.27 -18.32 -16.88
C THR A 393 -5.80 -17.10 -16.14
N ALA A 394 -5.95 -15.98 -16.85
CA ALA A 394 -6.56 -14.78 -16.32
C ALA A 394 -8.08 -14.70 -16.61
N GLY A 395 -8.67 -15.77 -17.16
CA GLY A 395 -10.12 -15.95 -17.31
C GLY A 395 -10.75 -14.91 -18.23
N GLY A 396 -10.52 -15.01 -19.55
CA GLY A 396 -11.24 -14.19 -20.54
C GLY A 396 -11.16 -12.69 -20.24
N LEU A 397 -9.95 -12.14 -20.35
CA LEU A 397 -9.62 -10.75 -20.05
C LEU A 397 -10.38 -9.76 -20.94
N ASP A 398 -11.55 -9.30 -20.49
CA ASP A 398 -12.19 -8.12 -21.06
C ASP A 398 -11.46 -6.86 -20.57
N ALA A 399 -10.98 -6.05 -21.51
CA ALA A 399 -10.06 -4.94 -21.26
C ALA A 399 -10.72 -3.69 -20.65
N ASP A 400 -11.97 -3.79 -20.19
CA ASP A 400 -12.92 -2.67 -20.16
C ASP A 400 -13.51 -2.34 -18.77
N ARG A 401 -12.86 -2.74 -17.67
CA ARG A 401 -13.24 -2.22 -16.32
C ARG A 401 -12.56 -0.89 -16.06
N GLY A 402 -13.37 0.12 -15.68
CA GLY A 402 -13.11 1.57 -15.70
C GLY A 402 -11.87 2.09 -14.96
N PRO A 403 -11.57 3.39 -14.94
CA PRO A 403 -10.29 3.92 -14.43
C PRO A 403 -9.94 3.57 -12.97
N VAL A 404 -8.65 3.67 -12.60
CA VAL A 404 -8.22 3.87 -11.19
C VAL A 404 -8.25 5.37 -10.98
N LEU A 405 -9.01 5.85 -10.02
CA LEU A 405 -9.22 7.28 -9.82
C LEU A 405 -8.07 7.86 -8.98
N THR A 406 -7.06 8.39 -9.67
CA THR A 406 -6.09 9.30 -9.04
C THR A 406 -6.74 10.68 -8.93
N GLY A 407 -6.45 11.43 -7.87
CA GLY A 407 -7.19 12.66 -7.51
C GLY A 407 -7.20 13.79 -8.55
N GLY A 408 -6.53 13.66 -9.70
CA GLY A 408 -6.62 14.62 -10.79
C GLY A 408 -7.66 14.19 -11.83
N GLY A 409 -8.56 15.09 -12.21
CA GLY A 409 -9.62 14.87 -13.20
C GLY A 409 -9.18 14.55 -14.64
N GLN A 410 -7.98 14.02 -14.86
CA GLN A 410 -7.56 13.53 -16.18
C GLN A 410 -7.77 12.01 -16.26
N ALA A 411 -8.94 11.62 -16.78
CA ALA A 411 -9.07 10.35 -17.47
C ALA A 411 -8.06 10.36 -18.64
N GLY A 412 -6.94 9.66 -18.49
CA GLY A 412 -5.96 9.54 -19.55
C GLY A 412 -6.58 8.83 -20.76
N GLU A 413 -6.85 9.58 -21.84
CA GLU A 413 -7.23 9.02 -23.13
C GLU A 413 -6.17 8.01 -23.59
N ALA A 414 -6.63 6.82 -23.98
CA ALA A 414 -5.79 5.88 -24.70
C ALA A 414 -5.40 6.52 -26.06
N PRO A 415 -4.12 6.46 -26.48
CA PRO A 415 -3.79 6.81 -27.85
C PRO A 415 -4.53 5.81 -28.76
N ARG A 416 -5.39 6.34 -29.64
CA ARG A 416 -6.10 5.55 -30.65
C ARG A 416 -5.05 4.77 -31.45
N ALA A 417 -4.99 3.46 -31.22
CA ALA A 417 -4.23 2.56 -32.07
C ALA A 417 -4.81 2.66 -33.49
N GLY A 418 -3.95 3.02 -34.44
CA GLY A 418 -4.31 3.14 -35.84
C GLY A 418 -4.99 1.87 -36.34
N THR A 419 -6.15 2.04 -36.95
CA THR A 419 -6.90 0.99 -37.64
C THR A 419 -6.05 0.43 -38.79
N VAL A 420 -5.47 -0.75 -38.60
CA VAL A 420 -5.06 -1.61 -39.71
C VAL A 420 -6.26 -2.47 -40.07
N THR A 421 -6.85 -2.18 -41.23
CA THR A 421 -7.98 -2.92 -41.79
C THR A 421 -7.52 -4.30 -42.27
N GLY A 422 -7.82 -5.34 -41.49
CA GLY A 422 -7.76 -6.74 -41.91
C GLY A 422 -9.14 -7.38 -41.84
N ARG A 423 -9.78 -7.59 -43.00
CA ARG A 423 -11.05 -8.32 -43.11
C ARG A 423 -10.83 -9.82 -42.87
N GLY A 424 -11.56 -10.41 -41.92
CA GLY A 424 -11.64 -11.86 -41.69
C GLY A 424 -12.93 -12.22 -40.92
N PRO A 425 -13.58 -13.38 -41.18
CA PRO A 425 -15.02 -13.52 -41.02
C PRO A 425 -15.47 -13.78 -39.58
N ARG A 426 -16.55 -13.10 -39.19
CA ARG A 426 -17.31 -13.33 -37.95
C ARG A 426 -17.90 -14.73 -37.94
N ARG A 427 -17.56 -15.55 -36.94
CA ARG A 427 -18.37 -16.71 -36.52
C ARG A 427 -18.96 -16.43 -35.14
N ARG A 428 -20.29 -16.33 -35.10
CA ARG A 428 -21.10 -16.37 -33.87
C ARG A 428 -21.07 -17.80 -33.32
N ARG A 429 -20.75 -17.97 -32.04
CA ARG A 429 -21.23 -19.09 -31.20
C ARG A 429 -21.55 -18.56 -29.80
N GLY A 430 -22.61 -19.13 -29.24
CA GLY A 430 -23.46 -18.54 -28.21
C GLY A 430 -22.94 -18.71 -26.79
N CYS A 431 -23.58 -17.95 -25.90
CA CYS A 431 -23.35 -17.88 -24.47
C CYS A 431 -23.51 -19.24 -23.79
N GLY A 432 -22.56 -19.54 -22.89
CA GLY A 432 -22.75 -20.43 -21.74
C GLY A 432 -22.38 -19.64 -20.49
N ALA A 433 -23.29 -19.58 -19.52
CA ALA A 433 -23.14 -18.83 -18.29
C ALA A 433 -21.96 -19.36 -17.45
N ALA A 434 -21.04 -18.47 -17.06
CA ALA A 434 -20.00 -18.75 -16.07
C ALA A 434 -20.03 -17.67 -14.98
N SER A 435 -20.04 -18.15 -13.73
CA SER A 435 -20.22 -17.44 -12.46
C SER A 435 -19.32 -16.21 -12.25
N GLY A 436 -19.87 -15.19 -11.58
CA GLY A 436 -19.33 -13.83 -11.40
C GLY A 436 -18.06 -13.65 -10.54
N ALA A 437 -17.24 -14.68 -10.30
CA ALA A 437 -16.07 -14.60 -9.42
C ALA A 437 -14.71 -14.49 -10.15
N CYS A 438 -14.67 -14.43 -11.49
CA CYS A 438 -13.44 -14.62 -12.28
C CYS A 438 -12.84 -13.34 -12.94
N TRP A 439 -13.39 -12.14 -12.67
CA TRP A 439 -13.34 -11.03 -13.64
C TRP A 439 -12.40 -9.83 -13.30
N ARG A 440 -11.47 -9.94 -12.33
CA ARG A 440 -10.74 -8.78 -11.76
C ARG A 440 -9.20 -8.94 -11.64
N ARG A 441 -8.52 -9.61 -12.58
CA ARG A 441 -7.05 -9.88 -12.50
C ARG A 441 -6.11 -8.92 -13.27
N TRP A 442 -6.60 -7.95 -14.06
CA TRP A 442 -5.75 -7.26 -15.08
C TRP A 442 -5.05 -5.94 -14.67
N ARG A 443 -5.50 -5.20 -13.65
CA ARG A 443 -5.00 -3.82 -13.40
C ARG A 443 -3.51 -3.75 -13.02
N TRP A 444 -2.98 -4.82 -12.42
CA TRP A 444 -1.62 -4.89 -11.87
C TRP A 444 -0.50 -4.83 -12.91
N ALA A 445 -0.68 -5.46 -14.07
CA ALA A 445 0.37 -5.56 -15.09
C ALA A 445 0.53 -4.31 -15.98
N ARG A 446 -0.48 -3.41 -16.00
CA ARG A 446 -0.44 -2.18 -16.81
C ARG A 446 0.28 -1.02 -16.10
N TRP A 447 0.31 -0.98 -14.76
CA TRP A 447 0.91 0.13 -14.01
C TRP A 447 2.36 -0.11 -13.56
N ILE A 448 2.82 -1.36 -13.44
CA ILE A 448 4.26 -1.69 -13.40
C ILE A 448 5.01 -1.16 -14.65
N ARG A 449 4.30 -0.79 -15.71
CA ARG A 449 4.86 -0.13 -16.91
C ARG A 449 4.86 1.40 -16.86
N ARG A 450 4.21 2.01 -15.86
CA ARG A 450 4.09 3.48 -15.70
C ARG A 450 4.91 4.00 -14.52
N CYS A 451 5.20 3.18 -13.50
CA CYS A 451 6.42 3.29 -12.71
C CYS A 451 7.62 2.84 -13.55
#